data_AF-A0A2N6EIK3-F1
#
_entry.id   AF-A0A2N6EIK3-F1
#
_cell.length_a   1.000
_cell.length_b   1.000
_cell.length_c   1.000
_cell.angle_alpha   90.00
_cell.angle_beta   90.00
_cell.angle_gamma   90.00
#
_symmetry.space_group_name_H-M   'P 1'
#
loop_
_entity.id
_entity.type
_entity.pdbx_description
1 polymer ?
#
loop_
_entity_poly.entity_id
_entity_poly.type
_entity_poly.pdbx_seq_one_letter_code
_entity_poly.pdbx_strand_id
1 'polypeptide(L)'
;MKSRILLFLIFLLISWPLTASATDSTAEQSISAEATSSAAVERWQQLSPAQQQLMRERYQQFKQLAPERQQLLRQRLEMFRQLSAEEQQQLKERFRTWQQLSPEQQQKLRMLKQQMNQLSVEEQQRLREEMEKLRGLSADERAERRSEMRERYFNRTNGSGGGGHGRN
;
A
#
# COMPACT_ATOMS: atom_id res chain seq x y z
N MET A 1 15.71 2.29 0.23
CA MET A 1 14.92 1.54 1.25
C MET A 1 14.28 2.48 2.31
N LYS A 2 13.72 3.64 1.93
CA LYS A 2 13.51 4.76 2.90
C LYS A 2 12.06 4.99 3.36
N SER A 3 11.06 4.29 2.80
CA SER A 3 9.63 4.54 3.09
C SER A 3 8.96 3.46 3.94
N ARG A 4 9.74 2.56 4.55
CA ARG A 4 9.21 1.32 5.16
C ARG A 4 8.83 1.42 6.63
N ILE A 5 9.10 2.54 7.29
CA ILE A 5 8.93 2.60 8.76
C ILE A 5 7.99 3.72 9.24
N LEU A 6 7.56 4.64 8.37
CA LEU A 6 6.70 5.74 8.82
C LEU A 6 5.24 5.34 9.08
N LEU A 7 4.78 4.21 8.52
CA LEU A 7 3.43 3.68 8.78
C LEU A 7 3.26 3.16 10.22
N PHE A 8 4.35 2.94 10.97
CA PHE A 8 4.28 2.55 12.39
C PHE A 8 3.84 3.70 13.31
N LEU A 9 4.18 4.95 12.99
CA LEU A 9 3.69 6.14 13.73
C LEU A 9 2.18 6.35 13.56
N ILE A 10 1.65 5.92 12.42
CA ILE A 10 0.22 5.96 12.10
C ILE A 10 -0.53 4.87 12.86
N PHE A 11 0.08 3.69 12.96
CA PHE A 11 -0.49 2.52 13.62
C PHE A 11 -0.63 2.70 15.14
N LEU A 12 0.23 3.49 15.78
CA LEU A 12 0.19 3.69 17.23
C LEU A 12 -0.96 4.60 17.70
N LEU A 13 -1.59 5.38 16.82
CA LEU A 13 -2.67 6.30 17.19
C LEU A 13 -4.09 5.69 17.09
N ILE A 14 -4.21 4.42 16.67
CA ILE A 14 -5.49 3.77 16.36
C ILE A 14 -5.60 2.43 17.13
N SER A 15 -5.48 2.49 18.45
CA SER A 15 -6.06 1.47 19.33
C SER A 15 -7.26 2.10 20.01
N TRP A 16 -8.45 1.66 19.57
CA TRP A 16 -9.78 2.11 19.99
C TRP A 16 -9.90 2.42 21.49
N PRO A 17 -10.72 3.43 21.82
CA PRO A 17 -12.06 3.06 22.27
C PRO A 17 -13.12 3.60 21.32
N LEU A 18 -13.98 2.69 20.86
CA LEU A 18 -15.23 3.01 20.21
C LEU A 18 -16.23 3.31 21.33
N THR A 19 -16.47 4.58 21.62
CA THR A 19 -17.64 5.01 22.39
C THR A 19 -18.42 5.98 21.52
N ALA A 20 -19.35 5.43 20.76
CA ALA A 20 -20.37 6.21 20.09
C ALA A 20 -21.49 6.50 21.11
N SER A 21 -21.67 7.77 21.44
CA SER A 21 -22.94 8.31 21.92
C SER A 21 -23.09 9.69 21.29
N ALA A 22 -24.18 9.86 20.54
CA ALA A 22 -24.62 11.15 20.03
C ALA A 22 -25.08 12.03 21.20
N THR A 23 -24.67 13.31 21.26
CA THR A 23 -25.46 14.47 21.72
C THR A 23 -24.66 15.79 21.69
N ASP A 24 -25.15 16.77 20.93
CA ASP A 24 -24.89 18.22 20.94
C ASP A 24 -23.46 18.80 20.70
N SER A 25 -23.34 19.50 19.57
CA SER A 25 -22.10 19.72 18.81
C SER A 25 -21.31 21.01 19.10
N THR A 26 -21.33 21.58 20.31
CA THR A 26 -20.49 22.80 20.58
C THR A 26 -19.66 22.77 21.88
N ALA A 27 -19.90 21.82 22.79
CA ALA A 27 -19.06 21.62 23.98
C ALA A 27 -18.09 20.41 23.86
N GLU A 28 -18.30 19.54 22.88
CA GLU A 28 -17.52 18.30 22.70
C GLU A 28 -16.18 18.49 21.96
N GLN A 29 -15.96 19.62 21.28
CA GLN A 29 -14.74 19.83 20.48
C GLN A 29 -13.48 20.03 21.34
N SER A 30 -13.60 20.66 22.51
CA SER A 30 -12.47 20.85 23.44
C SER A 30 -12.15 19.57 24.22
N ILE A 31 -13.18 18.86 24.69
CA ILE A 31 -13.04 17.61 25.46
C ILE A 31 -12.47 16.49 24.57
N SER A 32 -12.85 16.44 23.28
CA SER A 32 -12.31 15.50 22.29
C SER A 32 -10.81 15.70 22.03
N ALA A 33 -10.35 16.95 21.92
CA ALA A 33 -8.94 17.28 21.68
C ALA A 33 -8.07 16.98 22.92
N GLU A 34 -8.57 17.28 24.13
CA GLU A 34 -7.88 16.95 25.37
C GLU A 34 -7.83 15.44 25.62
N ALA A 35 -8.94 14.72 25.43
CA ALA A 35 -9.01 13.26 25.61
C ALA A 35 -8.14 12.49 24.60
N THR A 36 -7.99 12.99 23.36
CA THR A 36 -7.06 12.39 22.39
C THR A 36 -5.60 12.68 22.74
N SER A 37 -5.30 13.86 23.30
CA SER A 37 -3.96 14.20 23.76
C SER A 37 -3.52 13.37 24.97
N SER A 38 -4.40 13.17 25.96
CA SER A 38 -4.11 12.35 27.14
C SER A 38 -3.94 10.87 26.77
N ALA A 39 -4.82 10.31 25.95
CA ALA A 39 -4.71 8.94 25.46
C ALA A 39 -3.44 8.70 24.63
N ALA A 40 -2.97 9.71 23.89
CA ALA A 40 -1.70 9.62 23.15
C ALA A 40 -0.49 9.62 24.11
N VAL A 41 -0.54 10.42 25.17
CA VAL A 41 0.50 10.49 26.20
C VAL A 41 0.57 9.19 27.00
N GLU A 42 -0.57 8.64 27.44
CA GLU A 42 -0.63 7.35 28.14
C GLU A 42 -0.04 6.22 27.28
N ARG A 43 -0.41 6.18 25.99
CA ARG A 43 0.13 5.17 25.07
C ARG A 43 1.63 5.32 24.85
N TRP A 44 2.15 6.55 24.82
CA TRP A 44 3.58 6.80 24.74
C TRP A 44 4.32 6.29 25.98
N GLN A 45 3.74 6.50 27.17
CA GLN A 45 4.29 6.01 28.43
C GLN A 45 4.29 4.47 28.52
N GLN A 46 3.33 3.80 27.88
CA GLN A 46 3.26 2.34 27.79
C GLN A 46 4.31 1.72 26.83
N LEU A 47 4.98 2.53 25.99
CA LEU A 47 6.03 2.03 25.09
C LEU A 47 7.30 1.68 25.87
N SER A 48 7.95 0.59 25.47
CA SER A 48 9.27 0.27 25.98
C SER A 48 10.30 1.33 25.57
N PRO A 49 11.41 1.50 26.31
CA PRO A 49 12.44 2.47 25.96
C PRO A 49 12.96 2.32 24.52
N ALA A 50 13.10 1.08 24.04
CA ALA A 50 13.50 0.79 22.66
C ALA A 50 12.45 1.26 21.63
N GLN A 51 11.15 1.09 21.93
CA GLN A 51 10.07 1.57 21.07
C GLN A 51 10.00 3.10 21.05
N GLN A 52 10.13 3.75 22.20
CA GLN A 52 10.18 5.21 22.28
C GLN A 52 11.36 5.77 21.47
N GLN A 53 12.54 5.17 21.59
CA GLN A 53 13.73 5.57 20.83
C GLN A 53 13.51 5.44 19.32
N LEU A 54 12.98 4.29 18.88
CA LEU A 54 12.62 4.09 17.47
C LEU A 54 11.65 5.17 16.99
N MET A 55 10.62 5.50 17.77
CA MET A 55 9.65 6.54 17.41
C MET A 55 10.29 7.93 17.31
N ARG A 56 11.21 8.29 18.23
CA ARG A 56 11.96 9.55 18.15
C ARG A 56 12.78 9.61 16.86
N GLU A 57 13.50 8.55 16.52
CA GLU A 57 14.28 8.48 15.28
C GLU A 57 13.41 8.64 14.02
N ARG A 58 12.23 8.00 13.99
CA ARG A 58 11.28 8.16 12.87
C ARG A 58 10.72 9.57 12.78
N TYR A 59 10.43 10.20 13.90
CA TYR A 59 9.98 11.57 13.94
C TYR A 59 11.05 12.54 13.44
N GLN A 60 12.32 12.32 13.81
CA GLN A 60 13.44 13.10 13.29
C GLN A 60 13.59 12.92 11.77
N GLN A 61 13.52 11.67 11.28
CA GLN A 61 13.52 11.39 9.84
C GLN A 61 12.38 12.08 9.10
N PHE A 62 11.18 12.12 9.69
CA PHE A 62 10.03 12.83 9.13
C PHE A 62 10.29 14.33 9.03
N LYS A 63 10.81 14.95 10.10
CA LYS A 63 11.14 16.38 10.13
C LYS A 63 12.20 16.78 9.10
N GLN A 64 13.09 15.86 8.75
CA GLN A 64 14.14 16.06 7.74
C GLN A 64 13.62 15.91 6.30
N LEU A 65 12.38 15.45 6.09
CA LEU A 65 11.80 15.36 4.75
C LEU A 65 11.49 16.76 4.21
N ALA A 66 11.59 16.93 2.88
CA ALA A 66 11.09 18.12 2.20
C ALA A 66 9.60 18.37 2.53
N PRO A 67 9.15 19.63 2.64
CA PRO A 67 7.80 19.96 3.09
C PRO A 67 6.70 19.31 2.24
N GLU A 68 6.91 19.16 0.93
CA GLU A 68 5.97 18.49 0.01
C GLU A 68 5.83 17.00 0.35
N ARG A 69 6.95 16.37 0.74
CA ARG A 69 6.95 14.96 1.19
C ARG A 69 6.25 14.84 2.54
N GLN A 70 6.45 15.80 3.46
CA GLN A 70 5.73 15.80 4.73
C GLN A 70 4.21 15.92 4.50
N GLN A 71 3.79 16.83 3.62
CA GLN A 71 2.38 17.01 3.27
C GLN A 71 1.77 15.75 2.65
N LEU A 72 2.45 15.13 1.68
CA LEU A 72 1.99 13.88 1.05
C LEU A 72 1.78 12.77 2.10
N LEU A 73 2.67 12.69 3.09
CA LEU A 73 2.57 11.72 4.17
C LEU A 73 1.39 12.01 5.10
N ARG A 74 1.12 13.29 5.41
CA ARG A 74 -0.07 13.70 6.19
C ARG A 74 -1.37 13.36 5.46
N GLN A 75 -1.45 13.66 4.17
CA GLN A 75 -2.63 13.32 3.34
C GLN A 75 -2.88 11.81 3.30
N ARG A 76 -1.83 10.99 3.14
CA ARG A 76 -1.95 9.53 3.17
C ARG A 76 -2.41 9.01 4.53
N LEU A 77 -1.97 9.64 5.61
CA LEU A 77 -2.42 9.34 6.96
C LEU A 77 -3.90 9.66 7.15
N GLU A 78 -4.34 10.83 6.70
CA GLU A 78 -5.75 11.21 6.75
C GLU A 78 -6.63 10.24 5.97
N MET A 79 -6.24 9.92 4.72
CA MET A 79 -6.94 8.92 3.90
C MET A 79 -7.00 7.56 4.61
N PHE A 80 -5.92 7.13 5.26
CA PHE A 80 -5.90 5.87 6.00
C PHE A 80 -6.86 5.87 7.21
N ARG A 81 -6.96 7.00 7.92
CA ARG A 81 -7.88 7.14 9.08
C ARG A 81 -9.34 7.12 8.65
N GLN A 82 -9.63 7.54 7.43
CA GLN A 82 -10.97 7.52 6.84
C GLN A 82 -11.39 6.13 6.33
N LEU A 83 -10.44 5.20 6.13
CA LEU A 83 -10.76 3.83 5.75
C LEU A 83 -11.55 3.13 6.85
N SER A 84 -12.46 2.23 6.46
CA SER A 84 -13.15 1.35 7.41
C SER A 84 -12.17 0.46 8.18
N ALA A 85 -12.60 -0.04 9.34
CA ALA A 85 -11.75 -0.92 10.16
C ALA A 85 -11.26 -2.16 9.37
N GLU A 86 -12.11 -2.72 8.51
CA GLU A 86 -11.75 -3.87 7.67
C GLU A 86 -10.69 -3.50 6.63
N GLU A 87 -10.88 -2.41 5.89
CA GLU A 87 -9.89 -1.94 4.90
C GLU A 87 -8.55 -1.62 5.56
N GLN A 88 -8.58 -1.01 6.75
CA GLN A 88 -7.38 -0.79 7.54
C GLN A 88 -6.70 -2.11 7.88
N GLN A 89 -7.43 -3.15 8.31
CA GLN A 89 -6.85 -4.48 8.58
C GLN A 89 -6.25 -5.10 7.33
N GLN A 90 -6.96 -5.09 6.19
CA GLN A 90 -6.43 -5.61 4.94
C GLN A 90 -5.13 -4.89 4.52
N LEU A 91 -5.06 -3.58 4.70
CA LEU A 91 -3.86 -2.81 4.39
C LEU A 91 -2.70 -3.15 5.33
N LYS A 92 -2.99 -3.37 6.62
CA LYS A 92 -2.03 -3.82 7.63
C LYS A 92 -1.46 -5.19 7.29
N GLU A 93 -2.30 -6.13 6.88
CA GLU A 93 -1.89 -7.47 6.47
C GLU A 93 -1.01 -7.44 5.23
N ARG A 94 -1.44 -6.73 4.17
CA ARG A 94 -0.63 -6.53 2.95
C ARG A 94 0.74 -5.94 3.28
N PHE A 95 0.78 -4.99 4.21
CA PHE A 95 2.04 -4.39 4.65
C PHE A 95 2.94 -5.39 5.40
N ARG A 96 2.37 -6.22 6.29
CA ARG A 96 3.12 -7.29 6.98
C ARG A 96 3.71 -8.28 5.98
N THR A 97 2.93 -8.76 5.03
CA THR A 97 3.41 -9.65 3.97
C THR A 97 4.55 -8.99 3.19
N TRP A 98 4.38 -7.71 2.83
CA TRP A 98 5.42 -6.96 2.12
C TRP A 98 6.73 -6.83 2.91
N GLN A 99 6.65 -6.66 4.23
CA GLN A 99 7.83 -6.57 5.10
C GLN A 99 8.61 -7.88 5.19
N GLN A 100 7.92 -9.01 5.06
CA GLN A 100 8.53 -10.35 5.08
C GLN A 100 9.23 -10.71 3.76
N LEU A 101 8.91 -10.03 2.66
CA LEU A 101 9.53 -10.28 1.36
C LEU A 101 11.02 -9.89 1.39
N SER A 102 11.86 -10.72 0.76
CA SER A 102 13.28 -10.42 0.58
C SER A 102 13.47 -9.16 -0.29
N PRO A 103 14.61 -8.45 -0.18
CA PRO A 103 14.90 -7.29 -1.03
C PRO A 103 14.77 -7.60 -2.53
N GLU A 104 15.20 -8.79 -2.95
CA GLU A 104 15.11 -9.28 -4.33
C GLU A 104 13.66 -9.50 -4.77
N GLN A 105 12.84 -10.16 -3.93
CA GLN A 105 11.42 -10.36 -4.21
C GLN A 105 10.68 -9.01 -4.34
N GLN A 106 10.99 -8.07 -3.45
CA GLN A 106 10.41 -6.72 -3.51
C GLN A 106 10.84 -5.98 -4.78
N GLN A 107 12.09 -6.15 -5.23
CA GLN A 107 12.56 -5.59 -6.49
C GLN A 107 11.83 -6.21 -7.69
N LYS A 108 11.66 -7.54 -7.71
CA LYS A 108 10.89 -8.23 -8.74
C LYS A 108 9.46 -7.72 -8.84
N LEU A 109 8.76 -7.57 -7.71
CA LEU A 109 7.40 -7.03 -7.69
C LEU A 109 7.33 -5.58 -8.17
N ARG A 110 8.34 -4.76 -7.85
CA ARG A 110 8.42 -3.38 -8.36
C ARG A 110 8.61 -3.34 -9.87
N MET A 111 9.51 -4.16 -10.39
CA MET A 111 9.74 -4.27 -11.84
C MET A 111 8.47 -4.75 -12.54
N LEU A 112 7.81 -5.79 -12.02
CA LEU A 112 6.55 -6.29 -12.58
C LEU A 112 5.46 -5.20 -12.58
N LYS A 113 5.30 -4.48 -11.47
CA LYS A 113 4.35 -3.36 -11.39
C LYS A 113 4.68 -2.27 -12.40
N GLN A 114 5.96 -1.93 -12.56
CA GLN A 114 6.39 -0.93 -13.53
C GLN A 114 6.13 -1.38 -14.97
N GLN A 115 6.33 -2.67 -15.28
CA GLN A 115 6.01 -3.22 -16.60
C GLN A 115 4.50 -3.23 -16.85
N MET A 116 3.69 -3.64 -15.87
CA MET A 116 2.23 -3.56 -15.98
C MET A 116 1.72 -2.14 -16.21
N ASN A 117 2.29 -1.15 -15.51
CA ASN A 117 1.92 0.25 -15.67
C ASN A 117 2.28 0.82 -17.06
N GLN A 118 3.14 0.14 -17.83
CA GLN A 118 3.46 0.51 -19.21
C GLN A 118 2.46 -0.07 -20.21
N LEU A 119 1.67 -1.08 -19.81
CA LEU A 119 0.60 -1.62 -20.63
C LEU A 119 -0.58 -0.64 -20.64
N SER A 120 -1.14 -0.41 -21.82
CA SER A 120 -2.43 0.27 -21.99
C SER A 120 -3.54 -0.45 -21.22
N VAL A 121 -4.64 0.25 -20.94
CA VAL A 121 -5.79 -0.31 -20.24
C VAL A 121 -6.36 -1.51 -21.02
N GLU A 122 -6.37 -1.42 -22.35
CA GLU A 122 -6.79 -2.48 -23.25
C GLU A 122 -5.85 -3.70 -23.17
N GLU A 123 -4.53 -3.49 -23.17
CA GLU A 123 -3.55 -4.57 -23.01
C GLU A 123 -3.66 -5.24 -21.63
N GLN A 124 -3.91 -4.46 -20.57
CA GLN A 124 -4.14 -5.01 -19.23
C GLN A 124 -5.39 -5.88 -19.17
N GLN A 125 -6.46 -5.47 -19.86
CA GLN A 125 -7.71 -6.23 -19.91
C GLN A 125 -7.50 -7.55 -20.67
N ARG A 126 -6.81 -7.51 -21.82
CA ARG A 126 -6.47 -8.74 -22.57
C ARG A 126 -5.59 -9.69 -21.75
N LEU A 127 -4.58 -9.16 -21.05
CA LEU A 127 -3.74 -9.95 -20.16
C LEU A 127 -4.58 -10.65 -19.07
N ARG A 128 -5.56 -9.95 -18.49
CA ARG A 128 -6.47 -10.52 -17.49
C ARG A 128 -7.31 -11.66 -18.08
N GLU A 129 -7.88 -11.47 -19.26
CA GLU A 129 -8.68 -12.50 -19.95
C GLU A 129 -7.83 -13.73 -20.32
N GLU A 130 -6.61 -13.53 -20.80
CA GLU A 130 -5.68 -14.61 -21.10
C GLU A 130 -5.28 -15.39 -19.83
N MET A 131 -5.02 -14.69 -18.72
CA MET A 131 -4.76 -15.31 -17.41
C MET A 131 -5.95 -16.13 -16.89
N GLU A 132 -7.19 -15.71 -17.17
CA GLU A 132 -8.37 -16.48 -16.78
C GLU A 132 -8.45 -17.80 -17.55
N LYS A 133 -8.16 -17.77 -18.86
CA LYS A 133 -8.12 -18.96 -19.71
C LYS A 133 -7.11 -20.00 -19.23
N LEU A 134 -5.99 -19.57 -18.63
CA LEU A 134 -4.99 -20.46 -18.04
C LEU A 134 -5.52 -21.35 -16.91
N ARG A 135 -6.58 -20.94 -16.21
CA ARG A 135 -7.13 -21.71 -15.08
C ARG A 135 -7.70 -23.05 -15.53
N GLY A 136 -8.25 -23.12 -16.74
CA GLY A 136 -8.86 -24.33 -17.30
C GLY A 136 -7.89 -25.30 -18.01
N LEU A 137 -6.63 -24.91 -18.22
CA LEU A 137 -5.65 -25.70 -18.97
C LEU A 137 -4.89 -26.70 -18.08
N SER A 138 -4.30 -27.73 -18.69
CA SER A 138 -3.35 -28.62 -18.01
C SER A 138 -2.08 -27.89 -17.57
N ALA A 139 -1.26 -28.51 -16.71
CA ALA A 139 -0.04 -27.87 -16.20
C ALA A 139 0.96 -27.52 -17.31
N ASP A 140 1.08 -28.38 -18.31
CA ASP A 140 2.02 -28.24 -19.43
C ASP A 140 1.57 -27.16 -20.40
N GLU A 141 0.31 -27.19 -20.85
CA GLU A 141 -0.29 -26.16 -21.70
C GLU A 141 -0.26 -24.79 -21.02
N ARG A 142 -0.47 -24.74 -19.70
CA ARG A 142 -0.36 -23.51 -18.92
C ARG A 142 1.06 -22.97 -18.88
N ALA A 143 2.08 -23.83 -18.85
CA ALA A 143 3.47 -23.40 -18.85
C ALA A 143 3.84 -22.75 -20.20
N GLU A 144 3.46 -23.38 -21.30
CA GLU A 144 3.64 -22.85 -22.65
C GLU A 144 2.95 -21.50 -22.81
N ARG A 145 1.65 -21.44 -22.49
CA ARG A 145 0.85 -20.22 -22.67
C ARG A 145 1.33 -19.06 -21.80
N ARG A 146 1.87 -19.32 -20.60
CA ARG A 146 2.53 -18.29 -19.78
C ARG A 146 3.83 -17.77 -20.40
N SER A 147 4.59 -18.63 -21.09
CA SER A 147 5.80 -18.20 -21.81
C SER A 147 5.45 -17.25 -22.94
N GLU A 148 4.47 -17.61 -23.77
CA GLU A 148 3.98 -16.78 -24.88
C GLU A 148 3.46 -15.42 -24.38
N MET A 149 2.65 -15.42 -23.32
CA MET A 149 2.15 -14.20 -22.70
C MET A 149 3.29 -13.33 -22.20
N ARG A 150 4.30 -13.93 -21.56
CA ARG A 150 5.46 -13.18 -21.08
C ARG A 150 6.22 -12.53 -22.23
N GLU A 151 6.38 -13.22 -23.35
CA GLU A 151 7.02 -12.66 -24.53
C GLU A 151 6.24 -11.48 -25.11
N ARG A 152 4.93 -11.66 -25.29
CA ARG A 152 4.03 -10.65 -25.87
C ARG A 152 3.93 -9.38 -25.03
N TYR A 153 3.75 -9.51 -23.72
CA TYR A 153 3.46 -8.37 -22.84
C TYR A 153 4.69 -7.80 -22.13
N PHE A 154 5.68 -8.63 -21.78
CA PHE A 154 6.77 -8.24 -20.88
C PHE A 154 8.17 -8.28 -21.53
N ASN A 155 8.34 -8.92 -22.69
CA ASN A 155 9.61 -8.99 -23.42
C ASN A 155 9.54 -8.25 -24.77
N ARG A 156 8.99 -7.02 -24.77
CA ARG A 156 9.01 -6.13 -25.94
C ARG A 156 10.43 -5.60 -26.16
N THR A 157 11.35 -6.48 -26.54
CA THR A 157 12.72 -6.13 -26.94
C THR A 157 12.77 -6.10 -28.46
N ASN A 158 12.65 -4.89 -29.02
CA ASN A 158 13.08 -4.49 -30.37
C ASN A 158 12.52 -5.28 -31.58
N GLY A 159 11.55 -4.69 -32.30
CA GLY A 159 11.29 -4.98 -33.72
C GLY A 159 9.86 -5.43 -34.07
N SER A 160 9.14 -4.53 -34.77
CA SER A 160 7.97 -4.80 -35.62
C SER A 160 6.63 -5.16 -34.97
N GLY A 161 5.54 -4.57 -35.51
CA GLY A 161 4.21 -5.16 -35.42
C GLY A 161 3.19 -4.41 -34.57
N GLY A 162 2.78 -3.23 -35.03
CA GLY A 162 1.39 -2.83 -34.83
C GLY A 162 0.50 -3.90 -35.45
N GLY A 163 -0.15 -4.70 -34.61
CA GLY A 163 -1.15 -5.68 -35.03
C GLY A 163 -2.36 -4.94 -35.58
N GLY A 164 -2.39 -4.81 -36.91
CA GLY A 164 -3.45 -4.18 -37.66
C GLY A 164 -4.83 -4.69 -37.28
N HIS A 165 -5.74 -3.75 -37.07
CA HIS A 165 -7.16 -3.99 -37.25
C HIS A 165 -7.40 -4.25 -38.75
N GLY A 166 -7.19 -5.49 -39.18
CA GLY A 166 -7.74 -6.00 -40.44
C GLY A 166 -9.21 -6.27 -40.22
N ARG A 167 -10.05 -5.31 -40.65
CA ARG A 167 -11.47 -5.53 -40.88
C ARG A 167 -11.65 -6.63 -41.92
N ASN A 168 -12.58 -7.54 -41.68
CA ASN A 168 -13.40 -8.12 -42.74
C ASN A 168 -14.86 -8.02 -42.30
#